data_AF-A0AAW2YCI2-F1
#
_entry.id   AF-A0AAW2YCI2-F1
#
_cell.length_a   1.000
_cell.length_b   1.000
_cell.length_c   1.000
_cell.angle_alpha   90.00
_cell.angle_beta   90.00
_cell.angle_gamma   90.00
#
_symmetry.space_group_name_H-M   'P 1'
#
loop_
_entity.id
_entity.type
_entity.pdbx_description
1 polymer ?
#
loop_
_entity_poly.entity_id
_entity_poly.type
_entity_poly.pdbx_seq_one_letter_code
_entity_poly.pdbx_strand_id
1 'polypeptide(L)' 'MPGLAVYACFHEICCPKQGEVVYVSSAAGGVGHLVGQFAKMKGCYVVGSASTQQK' A
#
# COMPACT_ATOMS: atom_id res chain seq x y z
N MET A 1 -7.71 -10.05 10.65
CA MET A 1 -7.05 -8.96 11.38
C MET A 1 -6.00 -8.16 10.59
N PRO A 2 -5.37 -8.62 9.49
CA PRO A 2 -4.44 -7.78 8.73
C PRO A 2 -5.10 -6.58 8.03
N GLY A 3 -6.29 -6.77 7.46
CA GLY A 3 -7.00 -5.73 6.71
C GLY A 3 -7.41 -4.51 7.54
N LEU A 4 -7.84 -4.70 8.80
CA LEU A 4 -8.22 -3.60 9.69
C LEU A 4 -6.99 -2.74 10.05
N ALA A 5 -5.87 -3.38 10.37
CA ALA A 5 -4.63 -2.68 10.67
C ALA A 5 -4.12 -1.88 9.46
N VAL A 6 -4.20 -2.45 8.26
CA VAL A 6 -3.84 -1.74 7.02
C VAL A 6 -4.76 -0.54 6.80
N TYR A 7 -6.07 -0.71 6.99
CA TYR A 7 -7.03 0.38 6.80
C TYR A 7 -6.75 1.53 7.76
N ALA A 8 -6.59 1.26 9.06
CA ALA A 8 -6.26 2.29 10.05
C ALA A 8 -4.92 2.98 9.73
N CYS A 9 -3.86 2.22 9.43
CA CYS A 9 -2.59 2.82 9.04
C CYS A 9 -2.70 3.70 7.78
N PHE A 10 -3.41 3.24 6.75
CA PHE A 10 -3.46 3.94 5.47
C PHE A 10 -4.38 5.17 5.53
N HIS A 11 -5.56 5.05 6.15
CA HIS A 11 -6.55 6.12 6.19
C HIS A 11 -6.37 7.09 7.36
N GLU A 12 -5.97 6.62 8.54
CA GLU A 12 -5.88 7.47 9.74
C GLU A 12 -4.47 8.00 9.99
N ILE A 13 -3.44 7.17 9.78
CA ILE A 13 -2.05 7.56 10.10
C ILE A 13 -1.35 8.21 8.91
N CYS A 14 -1.29 7.53 7.77
CA CYS A 14 -0.63 8.05 6.57
C CYS A 14 -1.48 9.11 5.86
N CYS A 15 -2.79 8.88 5.76
CA CYS A 15 -3.76 9.72 5.07
C CYS A 15 -3.24 10.37 3.77
N PRO A 16 -2.76 9.58 2.78
CA PRO A 16 -2.15 10.14 1.59
C PRO A 16 -3.19 10.83 0.72
N LYS A 17 -2.77 11.85 -0.01
CA LYS A 17 -3.62 12.62 -0.93
C LYS A 17 -3.58 12.02 -2.33
N GLN A 18 -4.66 12.25 -3.08
CA GLN A 18 -4.72 11.85 -4.48
C GLN A 18 -3.56 12.48 -5.27
N GLY A 19 -2.92 11.68 -6.12
CA GLY A 19 -1.77 12.10 -6.92
C GLY A 19 -0.42 12.00 -6.21
N GLU A 20 -0.38 11.70 -4.90
CA GLU A 20 0.89 11.47 -4.19
C GLU A 20 1.50 10.10 -4.54
N VAL A 21 2.81 9.99 -4.30
CA VAL A 21 3.57 8.74 -4.49
C VAL A 21 3.63 7.98 -3.17
N VAL A 22 3.15 6.74 -3.18
CA VAL A 22 3.18 5.82 -2.04
C VAL A 22 4.17 4.69 -2.34
N TYR A 23 5.21 4.60 -1.52
CA TYR A 23 6.17 3.49 -1.56
C TYR A 23 5.76 2.38 -0.59
N VAL A 24 5.70 1.14 -1.09
CA VAL A 24 5.34 -0.04 -0.31
C VAL A 24 6.51 -1.02 -0.26
N SER A 25 7.11 -1.17 0.92
CA SER A 25 8.12 -2.18 1.16
C SER A 25 7.49 -3.58 1.21
N SER A 26 8.10 -4.56 0.56
CA SER A 26 7.59 -5.94 0.49
C SER A 26 6.13 -5.98 0.00
N ALA A 27 5.86 -5.33 -1.13
CA ALA A 27 4.52 -5.15 -1.71
C ALA A 27 3.84 -6.49 -2.04
N ALA A 28 4.61 -7.55 -2.28
CA ALA A 28 4.09 -8.90 -2.51
C ALA A 28 3.72 -9.66 -1.22
N GLY A 29 3.98 -9.09 -0.05
CA GLY A 29 3.61 -9.67 1.25
C GLY A 29 2.12 -9.55 1.55
N GLY A 30 1.65 -10.28 2.57
CA GLY A 30 0.23 -10.32 2.93
C GLY A 30 -0.38 -8.97 3.33
N VAL A 31 0.44 -8.03 3.80
CA VAL A 31 0.02 -6.66 4.16
C VAL A 31 0.29 -5.69 3.02
N GLY A 32 1.47 -5.79 2.38
CA GLY A 32 1.91 -4.87 1.32
C GLY A 32 0.96 -4.85 0.12
N HIS A 33 0.39 -6.00 -0.25
CA HIS A 33 -0.51 -6.05 -1.39
C HIS A 33 -1.79 -5.25 -1.12
N LEU A 34 -2.31 -5.28 0.12
CA LEU A 34 -3.52 -4.56 0.51
C LEU A 34 -3.27 -3.05 0.49
N VAL A 35 -2.12 -2.60 1.01
CA VAL A 35 -1.72 -1.18 0.96
C VAL A 35 -1.64 -0.69 -0.48
N GLY A 36 -1.04 -1.48 -1.38
CA GLY A 36 -0.95 -1.12 -2.79
C GLY A 36 -2.31 -0.99 -3.48
N GLN A 37 -3.28 -1.86 -3.13
CA GLN A 37 -4.65 -1.76 -3.63
C GLN A 37 -5.34 -0.49 -3.11
N PHE A 38 -5.27 -0.21 -1.80
CA PHE A 38 -5.87 1.01 -1.22
C PHE A 38 -5.26 2.29 -1.79
N ALA A 39 -3.93 2.31 -1.98
CA ALA A 39 -3.25 3.45 -2.57
C ALA A 39 -3.67 3.70 -4.02
N LYS A 40 -3.82 2.65 -4.84
CA LYS A 40 -4.39 2.78 -6.19
C LYS A 40 -5.83 3.26 -6.16
N MET A 41 -6.67 2.72 -5.28
CA MET A 41 -8.07 3.14 -5.13
C MET A 41 -8.19 4.62 -4.72
N LYS A 42 -7.25 5.12 -3.92
CA LYS A 42 -7.19 6.54 -3.52
C LYS A 42 -6.60 7.45 -4.60
N GLY A 43 -6.22 6.90 -5.76
CA GLY A 43 -5.63 7.63 -6.88
C GLY A 43 -4.20 8.09 -6.61
N CYS A 44 -3.46 7.37 -5.77
CA CYS A 44 -2.03 7.59 -5.56
C CYS A 44 -1.22 6.79 -6.58
N TYR A 45 -0.02 7.26 -6.89
CA TYR A 45 0.96 6.49 -7.66
C TYR A 45 1.68 5.52 -6.71
N VAL A 46 1.73 4.24 -7.03
CA VAL A 46 2.24 3.20 -6.12
C VAL A 46 3.53 2.59 -6.66
N VAL A 47 4.58 2.60 -5.85
CA VAL A 47 5.85 1.92 -6.12
C VAL A 47 6.07 0.85 -5.06
N GLY A 48 6.27 -0.40 -5.48
CA GLY A 48 6.47 -1.52 -4.57
C GLY A 48 7.85 -2.16 -4.75
N SER A 49 8.41 -2.71 -3.67
CA SER A 49 9.55 -3.63 -3.75
C SER A 49 9.11 -5.07 -3.45
N ALA A 50 9.70 -6.02 -4.17
CA ALA A 50 9.53 -7.45 -3.96
C ALA A 50 10.89 -8.14 -3.91
N SER A 51 10.96 -9.29 -3.24
CA SER A 51 12.21 -10.05 -3.08
C SER A 51 12.58 -10.88 -4.31
N THR A 52 11.63 -11.09 -5.23
CA THR A 52 11.79 -11.92 -6.42
C THR A 52 11.12 -11.25 -7.60
N GLN A 53 11.71 -11.34 -8.79
CA GLN A 53 11.19 -10.72 -10.01
C GLN A 53 9.79 -11.23 -10.42
N GLN A 54 9.42 -12.43 -9.99
CA GLN A 54 8.14 -13.07 -10.31
C GLN A 54 6.96 -12.50 -9.51
N LYS A 55 7.22 -11.65 -8.52
CA LYS A 55 6.25 -11.06 -7.59
C LYS A 55 6.24 -9.55 -7.72
#